data_AF-A0A7Y5CUE8-F1
#
_entry.id   AF-A0A7Y5CUE8-F1
#
_cell.length_a   1.000
_cell.length_b   1.000
_cell.length_c   1.000
_cell.angle_alpha   90.00
_cell.angle_beta   90.00
_cell.angle_gamma   90.00
#
_symmetry.space_group_name_H-M   'P 1'
#
loop_
_entity.id
_entity.type
_entity.pdbx_description
1 polymer ?
#
loop_
_entity_poly.entity_id
_entity_poly.type
_entity_poly.pdbx_seq_one_letter_code
_entity_poly.pdbx_strand_id
1 'polypeptide(L)'
;MFKLQRVGNAVLEPIKENAWESQAVFNPAAIREGEHVLMIYRAVEGDNYSTLGYAKLDRSGKILERWPEPHTRNVALKTRALQNSTVVTIWFMSRTTA
;
A
#
# COMPACT_ATOMS: atom_id res chain seq x y z
N MET A 1 -26.70 7.47 -7.85
CA MET A 1 -25.89 6.40 -7.23
C MET A 1 -24.81 6.01 -8.23
N PHE A 2 -23.54 6.20 -7.89
CA PHE A 2 -22.44 5.79 -8.76
C PHE A 2 -22.19 4.29 -8.57
N LYS A 3 -22.08 3.55 -9.67
CA LYS A 3 -21.73 2.13 -9.65
C LYS A 3 -20.23 2.00 -9.89
N LEU A 4 -19.55 1.25 -9.03
CA LEU A 4 -18.14 0.91 -9.23
C LEU A 4 -18.04 -0.35 -10.09
N GLN A 5 -17.15 -0.32 -11.07
CA GLN A 5 -16.82 -1.47 -11.91
C GLN A 5 -15.40 -1.94 -11.59
N ARG A 6 -15.22 -3.25 -11.44
CA ARG A 6 -13.89 -3.85 -11.26
C ARG A 6 -13.10 -3.78 -12.56
N VAL A 7 -11.85 -3.35 -12.48
CA VAL A 7 -10.98 -3.12 -13.66
C VAL A 7 -10.19 -4.38 -14.06
N GLY A 8 -10.23 -5.45 -13.28
CA GLY A 8 -9.51 -6.69 -13.55
C GLY A 8 -9.37 -7.59 -12.33
N ASN A 9 -8.22 -8.28 -12.21
CA ASN A 9 -7.82 -9.13 -11.08
C ASN A 9 -7.28 -8.30 -9.90
N ALA A 10 -6.61 -8.93 -8.93
CA ALA A 10 -5.92 -8.22 -7.87
C ALA A 10 -4.87 -7.26 -8.46
N VAL A 11 -4.81 -6.03 -7.94
CA VAL A 11 -3.81 -5.04 -8.36
C VAL A 11 -2.43 -5.39 -7.81
N LEU A 12 -2.38 -5.92 -6.59
CA LEU A 12 -1.17 -6.40 -5.94
C LEU A 12 -1.41 -7.82 -5.40
N GLU A 13 -0.40 -8.66 -5.53
CA GLU A 13 -0.30 -9.96 -4.89
C GLU A 13 0.97 -10.01 -4.01
N PRO A 14 0.99 -10.86 -2.97
CA PRO A 14 2.19 -11.10 -2.17
C PRO A 14 3.35 -11.60 -3.04
N ILE A 15 4.56 -11.15 -2.74
CA ILE A 15 5.78 -11.67 -3.37
C ILE A 15 6.47 -12.56 -2.35
N LYS A 16 6.48 -13.88 -2.58
CA LYS A 16 6.96 -14.87 -1.60
C LYS A 16 8.43 -14.70 -1.27
N GLU A 17 9.21 -14.20 -2.22
CA GLU A 17 10.64 -13.95 -2.12
C GLU A 17 10.95 -12.71 -1.27
N ASN A 18 9.99 -11.79 -1.12
CA ASN A 18 10.12 -10.59 -0.30
C ASN A 18 9.51 -10.86 1.08
N ALA A 19 10.34 -11.24 2.06
CA ALA A 19 9.89 -11.64 3.39
C ALA A 19 8.80 -10.71 3.96
N TRP A 20 9.03 -9.40 3.92
CA TRP A 20 8.17 -8.35 4.48
C TRP A 20 6.75 -8.26 3.90
N GLU A 21 6.52 -8.82 2.71
CA GLU A 21 5.22 -8.85 2.00
C GLU A 21 4.82 -10.26 1.54
N SER A 22 5.47 -11.28 2.09
CA SER A 22 5.37 -12.67 1.62
C SER A 22 4.04 -13.34 1.88
N GLN A 23 3.28 -12.91 2.88
CA GLN A 23 2.02 -13.56 3.28
C GLN A 23 0.78 -12.87 2.72
N ALA A 24 0.70 -11.55 2.83
CA ALA A 24 -0.47 -10.79 2.39
C ALA A 24 -0.13 -9.33 2.07
N VAL A 25 -0.81 -8.76 1.07
CA VAL A 25 -0.82 -7.32 0.77
C VAL A 25 -2.26 -6.84 0.61
N PHE A 26 -2.69 -5.86 1.43
CA PHE A 26 -4.09 -5.43 1.48
C PHE A 26 -4.25 -4.06 2.16
N ASN A 27 -5.50 -3.60 2.29
CA ASN A 27 -5.88 -2.32 2.90
C ASN A 27 -5.05 -1.11 2.41
N PRO A 28 -5.05 -0.81 1.10
CA PRO A 28 -4.30 0.32 0.58
C PRO A 28 -4.94 1.67 0.90
N ALA A 29 -4.11 2.67 1.09
CA ALA A 29 -4.41 4.08 0.87
C ALA A 29 -3.90 4.48 -0.52
N ALA A 30 -4.67 5.28 -1.26
CA ALA A 30 -4.30 5.71 -2.61
C ALA A 30 -4.64 7.19 -2.84
N ILE A 31 -3.73 7.90 -3.52
CA ILE A 31 -3.93 9.28 -4.00
C ILE A 31 -3.63 9.35 -5.50
N ARG A 32 -4.33 10.22 -6.22
CA ARG A 32 -4.05 10.49 -7.64
C ARG A 32 -3.14 11.70 -7.76
N GLU A 33 -2.00 11.55 -8.43
CA GLU A 33 -1.08 12.63 -8.76
C GLU A 33 -0.86 12.65 -10.28
N GLY A 34 -1.49 13.61 -10.95
CA GLY A 34 -1.52 13.67 -12.41
C GLY A 34 -2.12 12.41 -13.04
N GLU A 35 -1.31 11.71 -13.83
CA GLU A 35 -1.65 10.46 -14.54
C GLU A 35 -1.35 9.19 -13.74
N HIS A 36 -0.92 9.34 -12.49
CA HIS A 36 -0.50 8.23 -11.64
C HIS A 36 -1.42 8.07 -10.42
N VAL A 37 -1.50 6.84 -9.94
CA VAL A 37 -2.05 6.52 -8.61
C VAL A 37 -0.89 6.10 -7.73
N LEU A 38 -0.65 6.87 -6.66
CA LEU A 38 0.32 6.53 -5.64
C LEU A 38 -0.39 5.74 -4.55
N MET A 39 0.10 4.55 -4.24
CA MET A 39 -0.53 3.62 -3.32
C MET A 39 0.45 3.26 -2.21
N ILE A 40 -0.04 3.32 -0.97
CA ILE A 40 0.61 2.72 0.19
C ILE A 40 -0.28 1.59 0.69
N TYR A 41 0.29 0.41 0.87
CA TYR A 41 -0.46 -0.78 1.26
C TYR A 41 0.15 -1.41 2.50
N ARG A 42 -0.69 -2.13 3.26
CA ARG A 42 -0.21 -2.99 4.33
C ARG A 42 0.35 -4.26 3.72
N ALA A 43 1.57 -4.61 4.12
CA ALA A 43 2.23 -5.86 3.81
C ALA A 43 2.40 -6.67 5.10
N VAL A 44 2.30 -8.00 5.00
CA VAL A 44 2.33 -8.91 6.15
C VAL A 44 3.35 -10.02 5.96
N GLU A 45 4.07 -10.32 7.04
CA GLU A 45 5.02 -11.42 7.16
C GLU A 45 4.89 -12.17 8.51
N GLY A 46 5.42 -13.41 8.56
CA GLY A 46 5.56 -14.20 9.79
C GLY A 46 4.29 -14.28 10.65
N ASP A 47 4.40 -13.91 11.93
CA ASP A 47 3.28 -13.91 12.89
C ASP A 47 2.42 -12.65 12.78
N ASN A 48 1.97 -12.30 11.56
CA ASN A 48 1.22 -11.08 11.24
C ASN A 48 1.98 -9.75 11.47
N TYR A 49 3.31 -9.77 11.37
CA TYR A 49 4.10 -8.54 11.38
C TYR A 49 3.72 -7.69 10.17
N SER A 50 3.34 -6.44 10.43
CA SER A 50 2.81 -5.55 9.41
C SER A 50 3.80 -4.43 9.10
N THR A 51 4.05 -4.23 7.81
CA THR A 51 4.87 -3.14 7.28
C THR A 51 4.08 -2.35 6.23
N LEU A 52 4.62 -1.21 5.82
CA LEU A 52 4.02 -0.39 4.75
C LEU A 52 4.83 -0.52 3.47
N GLY A 53 4.18 -1.01 2.41
CA GLY A 53 4.72 -1.03 1.07
C GLY A 53 4.24 0.15 0.24
N TYR A 54 4.95 0.44 -0.84
CA TYR A 54 4.60 1.49 -1.81
C TYR A 54 4.49 0.90 -3.21
N ALA A 55 3.50 1.37 -3.97
CA ALA A 55 3.37 1.11 -5.39
C ALA A 55 2.90 2.38 -6.13
N LYS A 56 3.44 2.58 -7.33
CA LYS A 56 2.96 3.57 -8.30
C LYS A 56 2.26 2.84 -9.43
N LEU A 57 1.05 3.26 -9.75
CA LEU A 57 0.24 2.68 -10.81
C LEU A 57 -0.05 3.72 -11.90
N ASP A 58 -0.33 3.24 -13.11
CA ASP A 58 -0.97 4.07 -14.14
C ASP A 58 -2.50 4.15 -13.93
N ARG A 59 -3.18 4.91 -14.81
CA ARG A 59 -4.65 5.04 -14.79
C ARG A 59 -5.41 3.73 -14.96
N SER A 60 -4.82 2.72 -15.59
CA SER A 60 -5.42 1.40 -15.80
C SER A 60 -5.27 0.48 -14.57
N GLY A 61 -4.46 0.89 -13.59
CA GLY A 61 -4.10 0.08 -12.43
C GLY A 61 -2.90 -0.83 -12.67
N LYS A 62 -2.17 -0.67 -13.77
CA LYS A 62 -0.92 -1.39 -14.01
C LYS A 62 0.16 -0.86 -13.07
N ILE A 63 0.90 -1.76 -12.44
CA ILE A 63 2.05 -1.42 -11.61
C ILE A 63 3.17 -0.87 -12.50
N LEU A 64 3.56 0.39 -12.25
CA LEU A 64 4.72 1.04 -12.85
C LEU A 64 5.94 0.91 -11.95
N GLU A 65 5.74 0.95 -10.63
CA GLU A 65 6.79 0.85 -9.62
C GLU A 65 6.23 0.15 -8.38
N ARG A 66 7.03 -0.72 -7.75
CA ARG A 66 6.79 -1.28 -6.42
C ARG A 66 8.13 -1.25 -5.70
N TRP A 67 8.18 -0.64 -4.53
CA TRP A 67 9.46 -0.55 -3.80
C TRP A 67 9.92 -1.94 -3.34
N PRO A 68 11.22 -2.24 -3.42
CA PRO A 68 11.77 -3.55 -3.06
C PRO A 68 11.83 -3.79 -1.53
N GLU A 69 11.80 -2.70 -0.76
CA GLU A 69 11.89 -2.69 0.69
C GLU A 69 10.69 -1.92 1.26
N PRO A 70 10.22 -2.25 2.48
CA PRO A 70 9.11 -1.54 3.10
C PRO A 70 9.54 -0.11 3.46
N HIS A 71 8.61 0.84 3.37
CA HIS A 71 8.85 2.22 3.79
C HIS A 71 9.13 2.33 5.30
N THR A 72 8.55 1.44 6.12
CA THR A 72 8.80 1.39 7.56
C THR A 72 8.97 -0.06 8.04
N ARG A 73 10.16 -0.38 8.60
CA ARG A 73 10.43 -1.66 9.28
C ARG A 73 10.05 -1.68 10.78
N ASN A 74 9.75 -0.53 11.38
CA ASN A 74 9.64 -0.39 12.85
C ASN A 74 8.49 0.53 13.29
N VAL A 75 7.29 0.39 12.73
CA VAL A 75 6.11 0.69 13.54
C VAL A 75 5.79 -0.61 14.25
N ALA A 76 6.21 -0.75 15.51
CA ALA A 76 5.70 -1.77 16.40
C ALA A 76 4.21 -1.49 16.66
N LEU A 77 3.40 -1.67 15.63
CA LEU A 77 1.97 -1.86 15.71
C LEU A 77 1.78 -3.24 16.34
N LYS A 78 2.04 -3.35 17.65
CA LYS A 78 1.47 -4.39 18.51
C LYS A 78 -0.03 -4.12 18.59
N THR A 79 -0.72 -4.25 17.47
CA THR A 79 -2.14 -3.94 17.36
C THR A 79 -2.87 -5.19 16.99
N ARG A 80 -3.13 -5.96 18.05
CA ARG A 80 -4.35 -6.76 18.19
C ARG A 80 -5.63 -5.92 17.94
N ALA A 81 -5.53 -4.59 17.78
CA ALA A 81 -6.61 -3.63 17.61
C ALA A 81 -6.67 -2.86 16.25
N LEU A 82 -5.71 -3.01 15.32
CA LEU A 82 -5.78 -2.41 13.97
C LEU A 82 -6.18 -3.47 12.93
N GLN A 83 -7.33 -4.11 13.14
CA GLN A 83 -7.93 -4.97 12.12
C GLN A 83 -8.73 -4.17 11.08
N ASN A 84 -9.14 -2.92 11.39
CA ASN A 84 -10.07 -2.13 10.58
C ASN A 84 -9.62 -0.67 10.35
N SER A 85 -8.38 -0.44 9.91
CA SER A 85 -7.92 0.93 9.59
C SER A 85 -8.37 1.33 8.18
N THR A 86 -9.60 1.80 8.06
CA THR A 86 -9.93 2.78 7.02
C THR A 86 -9.28 4.10 7.46
N VAL A 87 -8.49 4.69 6.56
CA VAL A 87 -7.72 5.95 6.71
C VAL A 87 -6.38 5.78 7.47
N VAL A 88 -5.32 5.47 6.71
CA VAL A 88 -3.99 5.99 7.07
C VAL A 88 -3.94 7.42 6.54
N THR A 89 -4.12 8.42 7.40
CA THR A 89 -3.76 9.80 7.07
C THR A 89 -2.25 9.88 7.04
N ILE A 90 -1.66 9.68 5.86
CA ILE A 90 -0.23 9.91 5.65
C ILE A 90 -0.08 11.40 5.34
N TRP A 91 0.37 12.17 6.32
CA TRP A 91 0.76 13.56 6.12
C TRP A 91 2.05 13.60 5.29
N PHE A 92 1.92 13.67 3.96
CA PHE A 92 3.02 14.11 3.13
C PHE A 92 3.14 15.63 3.26
N MET A 93 4.06 16.10 4.11
CA MET A 93 4.53 17.48 3.99
C MET A 93 5.36 17.57 2.71
N SER A 94 4.76 17.95 1.58
CA SER A 94 5.56 18.42 0.45
C SER A 94 6.29 19.66 0.92
N ARG A 95 7.60 19.60 1.08
CA ARG A 95 8.40 20.83 1.10
C ARG A 95 8.30 21.40 -0.31
N THR A 96 7.37 22.32 -0.53
CA THR A 96 7.48 23.29 -1.60
C THR A 96 8.70 24.14 -1.27
N THR A 97 9.85 23.78 -1.80
CA THR A 97 10.97 24.73 -1.88
C THR A 97 10.56 25.78 -2.90
N ALA A 98 10.48 27.02 -2.42
CA ALA A 98 10.28 28.23 -3.21
C ALA A 98 11.42 28.45 -4.21
#